data_AF-D1YXC8-F1
#
_entry.id   AF-D1YXC8-F1
#
_cell.length_a   1.000
_cell.length_b   1.000
_cell.length_c   1.000
_cell.angle_alpha   90.00
_cell.angle_beta   90.00
_cell.angle_gamma   90.00
#
_symmetry.space_group_name_H-M   'P 1'
#
loop_
_entity.id
_entity.type
_entity.pdbx_description
1 polymer ?
#
loop_
_entity_poly.entity_id
_entity_poly.type
_entity_poly.pdbx_seq_one_letter_code
_entity_poly.pdbx_strand_id
1 'polypeptide(L)'
;MPDLTIINILLMIIILIIPLAVIMAIMKVREFESSTTKTLFYIALGIVVFSAVGFAFNIWEIPTVGDTLIARDIVNPYIQFYPTLILALAIAATVLIAYVEKESYAYLFAGTGFAVIVPNVYEYLFVNNRYDLALLGFVIWAVIPVIWVYCWKSHTLIETTRKEKFFTSLKATILSYPIYLLTSIIAIYGESARVINAETMTALSDYSSDIFMFILWTIWLYFLLNIIIVNLMFAIHDLALHILNMRRVVRGTTIYYEMIPAAVKAAPAKPKIDHYAGLISEMQVFSKYIGEVDRIKAASVIGRFKSEYQTLAAKYEDGGKADAERMIKSIEFEFMKKY
;
A
#
# COMPACT_ATOMS: atom_id res chain seq x y z
N MET A 1 -7.86 11.27 34.82
CA MET A 1 -6.86 11.05 33.78
C MET A 1 -5.85 10.08 34.37
N PRO A 2 -5.48 8.99 33.69
CA PRO A 2 -4.44 8.11 34.20
C PRO A 2 -3.18 8.94 34.44
N ASP A 3 -2.49 8.73 35.56
CA ASP A 3 -1.20 9.38 35.79
C ASP A 3 -0.28 8.99 34.62
N LEU A 4 -0.02 9.96 33.74
CA LEU A 4 0.91 9.86 32.62
C LEU A 4 2.33 9.86 33.19
N THR A 5 2.67 8.78 33.88
CA THR A 5 4.03 8.50 34.27
C THR A 5 4.86 8.29 33.01
N ILE A 6 6.13 8.68 33.05
CA ILE A 6 7.08 8.50 31.93
C ILE A 6 7.10 7.03 31.48
N ILE A 7 6.90 6.10 32.42
CA ILE A 7 6.82 4.65 32.17
C ILE A 7 5.61 4.29 31.30
N ASN A 8 4.42 4.83 31.58
CA ASN A 8 3.22 4.59 30.77
C ASN A 8 3.36 5.15 29.35
N ILE A 9 3.98 6.34 29.20
CA ILE A 9 4.26 6.93 27.89
C ILE A 9 5.21 6.05 27.08
N LEU A 10 6.30 5.58 27.71
CA LEU A 10 7.25 4.67 27.06
C LEU A 10 6.60 3.35 26.64
N LEU A 11 5.76 2.77 27.49
CA LEU A 11 5.01 1.56 27.20
C LEU A 11 4.08 1.74 25.99
N MET A 12 3.37 2.87 25.91
CA MET A 12 2.52 3.20 24.75
C MET A 12 3.34 3.38 23.46
N ILE A 13 4.53 3.97 23.55
CA ILE A 13 5.41 4.11 22.38
C ILE A 13 5.86 2.71 21.90
N ILE A 14 6.28 1.85 22.82
CA ILE A 14 6.73 0.49 22.50
C ILE A 14 5.61 -0.32 21.83
N ILE A 15 4.40 -0.28 22.39
CA ILE A 15 3.23 -1.00 21.85
C ILE A 15 2.84 -0.48 20.46
N LEU A 16 3.02 0.81 20.18
CA LEU A 16 2.79 1.37 18.85
C LEU A 16 3.85 0.93 17.84
N ILE A 17 5.12 0.86 18.26
CA ILE A 17 6.24 0.47 17.38
C ILE A 17 6.11 -0.99 16.94
N ILE A 18 5.58 -1.88 17.79
CA ILE A 18 5.49 -3.31 17.50
C ILE A 18 4.67 -3.61 16.21
N PRO A 19 3.41 -3.18 16.06
CA PRO A 19 2.64 -3.39 14.82
C PRO A 19 3.31 -2.76 13.60
N LEU A 20 3.92 -1.58 13.73
CA LEU A 20 4.66 -0.93 12.65
C LEU A 20 5.86 -1.76 12.20
N ALA A 21 6.62 -2.31 13.15
CA ALA A 21 7.75 -3.19 12.86
C ALA A 21 7.28 -4.47 12.15
N VAL A 22 6.14 -5.05 12.56
CA VAL A 22 5.55 -6.22 11.88
C VAL A 22 5.14 -5.89 10.45
N ILE A 23 4.52 -4.73 10.22
CA ILE A 23 4.17 -4.27 8.86
C ILE A 23 5.40 -4.21 7.96
N MET A 24 6.52 -3.68 8.46
CA MET A 24 7.78 -3.66 7.73
C MET A 24 8.37 -5.06 7.54
N ALA A 25 8.24 -5.94 8.53
CA ALA A 25 8.75 -7.31 8.49
C ALA A 25 8.02 -8.19 7.45
N ILE A 26 6.73 -7.96 7.19
CA ILE A 26 5.95 -8.70 6.17
C ILE A 26 6.66 -8.69 4.80
N MET A 27 7.29 -7.56 4.44
CA MET A 27 8.06 -7.43 3.20
C MET A 27 9.23 -8.40 3.12
N LYS A 28 9.86 -8.70 4.27
CA LYS A 28 11.01 -9.60 4.39
C LYS A 28 10.63 -11.06 4.53
N VAL A 29 9.58 -11.36 5.30
CA VAL A 29 9.05 -12.74 5.44
C VAL A 29 8.69 -13.34 4.08
N ARG A 30 8.29 -12.48 3.13
CA ARG A 30 8.00 -12.89 1.77
C ARG A 30 9.19 -13.51 1.02
N GLU A 31 10.42 -13.08 1.30
CA GLU A 31 11.63 -13.55 0.62
C GLU A 31 11.92 -15.03 0.90
N PHE A 32 11.33 -15.62 1.94
CA PHE A 32 11.50 -17.05 2.23
C PHE A 32 10.87 -17.93 1.14
N GLU A 33 11.55 -18.99 0.72
CA GLU A 33 11.01 -19.94 -0.28
C GLU A 33 10.11 -21.00 0.38
N SER A 34 10.38 -21.36 1.64
CA SER A 34 9.67 -22.41 2.37
C SER A 34 8.31 -21.94 2.92
N SER A 35 7.23 -22.59 2.45
CA SER A 35 5.84 -22.37 2.92
C SER A 35 5.68 -22.59 4.44
N THR A 36 6.35 -23.61 4.99
CA THR A 36 6.34 -23.90 6.42
C THR A 36 6.97 -22.78 7.22
N THR A 37 8.10 -22.24 6.73
CA THR A 37 8.82 -21.15 7.39
C THR A 37 7.97 -19.87 7.40
N LYS A 38 7.34 -19.52 6.27
CA LYS A 38 6.40 -18.40 6.21
C LYS A 38 5.25 -18.55 7.20
N THR A 39 4.65 -19.73 7.25
CA THR A 39 3.55 -20.04 8.17
C THR A 39 3.97 -19.80 9.62
N LEU A 40 5.11 -20.34 10.05
CA LEU A 40 5.62 -20.15 11.41
C LEU A 40 5.90 -18.68 11.73
N PHE A 41 6.51 -17.94 10.80
CA PHE A 41 6.74 -16.51 10.97
C PHE A 41 5.43 -15.72 11.09
N TYR A 42 4.43 -16.00 10.26
CA TYR A 42 3.14 -15.31 10.36
C TYR A 42 2.38 -15.67 11.64
N ILE A 43 2.50 -16.89 12.17
CA ILE A 43 1.96 -17.23 13.49
C ILE A 43 2.64 -16.39 14.57
N ALA A 44 3.98 -16.36 14.58
CA ALA A 44 4.75 -15.62 15.59
C ALA A 44 4.45 -14.11 15.54
N LEU A 45 4.46 -13.52 14.34
CA LEU A 45 4.13 -12.11 14.14
C LEU A 45 2.68 -11.80 14.53
N GLY A 46 1.74 -12.71 14.20
CA GLY A 46 0.34 -12.58 14.56
C GLY A 46 0.14 -12.55 16.08
N ILE A 47 0.73 -13.51 16.80
CA ILE A 47 0.69 -13.55 18.28
C ILE A 47 1.21 -12.23 18.85
N VAL A 48 2.34 -11.73 18.35
CA VAL A 48 2.94 -10.47 18.82
C VAL A 48 2.03 -9.26 18.57
N VAL A 49 1.49 -9.11 17.37
CA VAL A 49 0.62 -7.98 17.01
C VAL A 49 -0.69 -8.02 17.80
N PHE A 50 -1.35 -9.16 17.86
CA PHE A 50 -2.62 -9.27 18.59
C PHE A 50 -2.43 -9.22 20.10
N SER A 51 -1.26 -9.57 20.63
CA SER A 51 -0.90 -9.31 22.03
C SER A 51 -0.77 -7.80 22.28
N ALA A 52 -0.15 -7.05 21.36
CA ALA A 52 -0.08 -5.60 21.47
C ALA A 52 -1.48 -4.95 21.44
N VAL A 53 -2.43 -5.48 20.66
CA VAL A 53 -3.85 -5.09 20.73
C VAL A 53 -4.40 -5.37 22.14
N GLY A 54 -4.21 -6.59 22.67
CA GLY A 54 -4.57 -6.96 24.06
C GLY A 54 -4.07 -5.98 25.11
N PHE A 55 -2.76 -5.70 25.09
CA PHE A 55 -2.13 -4.75 26.01
C PHE A 55 -2.68 -3.33 25.84
N ALA A 56 -2.93 -2.87 24.61
CA ALA A 56 -3.46 -1.53 24.38
C ALA A 56 -4.84 -1.35 25.02
N PHE A 57 -5.69 -2.37 24.96
CA PHE A 57 -7.00 -2.36 25.63
C PHE A 57 -6.88 -2.48 27.16
N ASN A 58 -5.89 -3.23 27.69
CA ASN A 58 -5.71 -3.41 29.15
C ASN A 58 -4.96 -2.25 29.84
N ILE A 59 -4.02 -1.55 29.19
CA ILE A 59 -3.21 -0.47 29.81
C ILE A 59 -4.06 0.75 30.20
N TRP A 60 -5.21 0.92 29.56
CA TRP A 60 -6.15 1.98 29.89
C TRP A 60 -7.10 1.59 31.04
N GLU A 61 -7.06 0.36 31.55
CA GLU A 61 -7.75 -0.05 32.78
C GLU A 61 -6.95 0.41 34.02
N ILE A 62 -7.06 1.69 34.42
CA ILE A 62 -6.68 2.06 35.79
C ILE A 62 -7.96 2.09 36.65
N PRO A 63 -8.13 1.15 37.60
CA PRO A 63 -9.31 1.09 38.43
C PRO A 63 -9.36 2.26 39.40
N THR A 64 -10.15 3.29 39.08
CA THR A 64 -10.74 4.13 40.12
C THR A 64 -11.86 3.33 40.79
N VAL A 65 -11.61 2.93 42.03
CA VAL A 65 -12.52 2.17 42.91
C VAL A 65 -13.95 2.70 42.82
N GLY A 66 -14.86 1.84 42.36
CA GLY A 66 -16.30 2.13 42.21
C GLY A 66 -16.84 1.55 40.90
N ASP A 67 -17.86 0.70 41.02
CA ASP A 67 -18.52 -0.11 39.98
C ASP A 67 -18.56 0.48 38.55
N THR A 68 -18.45 -0.42 37.55
CA THR A 68 -18.62 -0.17 36.08
C THR A 68 -17.40 0.31 35.26
N LEU A 69 -16.18 -0.04 35.70
CA LEU A 69 -14.92 0.41 35.09
C LEU A 69 -14.83 0.30 33.54
N ILE A 70 -15.27 -0.82 32.97
CA ILE A 70 -15.18 -1.08 31.53
C ILE A 70 -16.25 -0.30 30.73
N ALA A 71 -17.44 -0.08 31.30
CA ALA A 71 -18.56 0.53 30.58
C ALA A 71 -18.31 2.02 30.28
N ARG A 72 -17.64 2.75 31.19
CA ARG A 72 -17.41 4.19 31.03
C ARG A 72 -16.24 4.52 30.09
N ASP A 73 -15.21 3.68 30.07
CA ASP A 73 -14.02 3.88 29.25
C ASP A 73 -14.23 3.53 27.78
N ILE A 74 -15.20 2.65 27.48
CA ILE A 74 -15.64 2.37 26.11
C ILE A 74 -16.41 3.57 25.52
N VAL A 75 -17.09 4.37 26.33
CA VAL A 75 -17.87 5.53 25.86
C VAL A 75 -16.99 6.78 25.65
N ASN A 76 -15.80 6.82 26.23
CA ASN A 76 -14.92 7.99 26.13
C ASN A 76 -14.04 7.95 24.87
N PRO A 77 -14.23 8.87 23.89
CA PRO A 77 -13.50 8.84 22.63
C PRO A 77 -11.98 8.99 22.80
N TYR A 78 -11.53 9.69 23.84
CA TYR A 78 -10.10 9.90 24.09
C TYR A 78 -9.41 8.63 24.60
N ILE A 79 -10.14 7.78 25.31
CA ILE A 79 -9.63 6.51 25.86
C ILE A 79 -9.64 5.44 24.77
N GLN A 80 -10.64 5.47 23.89
CA GLN A 80 -10.78 4.53 22.76
C GLN A 80 -9.80 4.77 21.60
N PHE A 81 -9.27 5.99 21.45
CA PHE A 81 -8.42 6.34 20.31
C PHE A 81 -7.20 5.42 20.17
N TYR A 82 -6.45 5.22 21.26
CA TYR A 82 -5.20 4.46 21.22
C TYR A 82 -5.42 2.95 20.98
N PRO A 83 -6.32 2.25 21.70
CA PRO A 83 -6.65 0.85 21.40
C PRO A 83 -7.18 0.66 19.96
N THR A 84 -8.03 1.57 19.48
CA THR A 84 -8.58 1.50 18.11
C THR A 84 -7.49 1.71 17.05
N LEU A 85 -6.50 2.57 17.33
CA LEU A 85 -5.35 2.76 16.45
C LEU A 85 -4.51 1.49 16.34
N ILE A 86 -4.22 0.82 17.46
CA ILE A 86 -3.45 -0.44 17.48
C ILE A 86 -4.22 -1.55 16.75
N LEU A 87 -5.54 -1.64 16.96
CA LEU A 87 -6.41 -2.55 16.22
C LEU A 87 -6.39 -2.27 14.71
N ALA A 88 -6.48 -1.00 14.30
CA ALA A 88 -6.42 -0.61 12.90
C ALA A 88 -5.07 -0.99 12.25
N LEU A 89 -3.96 -0.89 12.98
CA LEU A 89 -2.65 -1.37 12.53
C LEU A 89 -2.60 -2.89 12.39
N ALA A 90 -3.19 -3.64 13.32
CA ALA A 90 -3.29 -5.10 13.22
C ALA A 90 -4.13 -5.55 12.02
N ILE A 91 -5.26 -4.87 11.77
CA ILE A 91 -6.09 -5.07 10.58
C ILE A 91 -5.30 -4.73 9.32
N ALA A 92 -4.57 -3.62 9.30
CA ALA A 92 -3.77 -3.23 8.16
C ALA A 92 -2.63 -4.24 7.87
N ALA A 93 -1.98 -4.78 8.90
CA ALA A 93 -1.02 -5.87 8.74
C ALA A 93 -1.67 -7.12 8.11
N THR A 94 -2.84 -7.50 8.61
CA THR A 94 -3.63 -8.64 8.11
C THR A 94 -3.98 -8.46 6.62
N VAL A 95 -4.48 -7.28 6.26
CA VAL A 95 -4.82 -6.92 4.87
C VAL A 95 -3.57 -6.88 3.98
N LEU A 96 -2.46 -6.37 4.49
CA LEU A 96 -1.20 -6.32 3.75
C LEU A 96 -0.68 -7.73 3.46
N ILE A 97 -0.75 -8.67 4.41
CA ILE A 97 -0.40 -10.08 4.16
C ILE A 97 -1.28 -10.66 3.05
N ALA A 98 -2.59 -10.39 3.08
CA ALA A 98 -3.50 -10.86 2.04
C ALA A 98 -3.10 -10.31 0.65
N TYR A 99 -2.69 -9.05 0.58
CA TYR A 99 -2.30 -8.38 -0.65
C TYR A 99 -0.92 -8.80 -1.19
N VAL A 100 0.04 -9.03 -0.29
CA VAL A 100 1.45 -9.28 -0.63
C VAL A 100 1.72 -10.76 -0.90
N GLU A 101 0.98 -11.66 -0.26
CA GLU A 101 1.17 -13.11 -0.34
C GLU A 101 -0.08 -13.84 -0.84
N LYS A 102 -0.96 -14.26 0.08
CA LYS A 102 -2.19 -15.01 -0.17
C LYS A 102 -3.16 -14.83 0.98
N GLU A 103 -4.45 -14.95 0.69
CA GLU A 103 -5.51 -14.90 1.70
C GLU A 103 -5.34 -15.95 2.81
N SER A 104 -4.79 -17.13 2.51
CA SER A 104 -4.62 -18.21 3.49
C SER A 104 -3.68 -17.81 4.64
N TYR A 105 -2.60 -17.09 4.32
CA TYR A 105 -1.67 -16.58 5.34
C TYR A 105 -2.30 -15.45 6.15
N ALA A 106 -3.15 -14.64 5.52
CA ALA A 106 -3.87 -13.58 6.22
C ALA A 106 -4.94 -14.14 7.17
N TYR A 107 -5.68 -15.18 6.78
CA TYR A 107 -6.61 -15.87 7.67
C TYR A 107 -5.90 -16.55 8.83
N LEU A 108 -4.74 -17.17 8.58
CA LEU A 108 -3.91 -17.77 9.62
C LEU A 108 -3.37 -16.71 10.59
N PHE A 109 -2.87 -15.59 10.06
CA PHE A 109 -2.44 -14.45 10.87
C PHE A 109 -3.59 -13.89 11.72
N ALA A 110 -4.75 -13.60 11.11
CA ALA A 110 -5.95 -13.16 11.81
C ALA A 110 -6.41 -14.15 12.90
N GLY A 111 -6.32 -15.46 12.63
CA GLY A 111 -6.69 -16.51 13.57
C GLY A 111 -5.82 -16.56 14.83
N THR A 112 -4.59 -16.02 14.79
CA THR A 112 -3.74 -15.93 15.99
C THR A 112 -4.33 -15.02 17.08
N GLY A 113 -5.20 -14.07 16.71
CA GLY A 113 -5.92 -13.25 17.68
C GLY A 113 -6.81 -14.08 18.60
N PHE A 114 -7.34 -15.21 18.11
CA PHE A 114 -8.07 -16.17 18.95
C PHE A 114 -7.16 -16.82 20.00
N ALA A 115 -5.93 -17.20 19.64
CA ALA A 115 -5.00 -17.82 20.57
C ALA A 115 -4.56 -16.85 21.68
N VAL A 116 -4.34 -15.59 21.33
CA VAL A 116 -3.94 -14.54 22.28
C VAL A 116 -5.04 -14.23 23.28
N ILE A 117 -6.31 -14.32 22.87
CA ILE A 117 -7.43 -13.92 23.74
C ILE A 117 -7.91 -15.03 24.69
N VAL A 118 -7.47 -16.28 24.50
CA VAL A 118 -7.89 -17.43 25.34
C VAL A 118 -7.75 -17.15 26.85
N PRO A 119 -6.64 -16.59 27.37
CA PRO A 119 -6.50 -16.31 28.80
C PRO A 119 -7.56 -15.32 29.30
N ASN A 120 -7.78 -14.22 28.58
CA ASN A 120 -8.77 -13.20 28.95
C ASN A 120 -10.19 -13.76 28.87
N VAL A 121 -10.48 -14.58 27.85
CA VAL A 121 -11.77 -15.27 27.73
C VAL A 121 -12.01 -16.22 28.90
N TYR A 122 -10.99 -16.95 29.34
CA TYR A 122 -11.11 -17.83 30.50
C TYR A 122 -11.49 -17.03 31.76
N GLU A 123 -10.82 -15.91 31.98
CA GLU A 123 -11.11 -15.00 33.09
C GLU A 123 -12.54 -14.44 32.99
N TYR A 124 -12.94 -13.94 31.83
CA TYR A 124 -14.29 -13.40 31.63
C TYR A 124 -15.38 -14.45 31.80
N LEU A 125 -15.23 -15.64 31.22
CA LEU A 125 -16.25 -16.68 31.25
C LEU A 125 -16.36 -17.38 32.61
N PHE A 126 -15.23 -17.75 33.21
CA PHE A 126 -15.22 -18.68 34.36
C PHE A 126 -14.95 -18.00 35.70
N VAL A 127 -14.30 -16.83 35.71
CA VAL A 127 -14.01 -16.08 36.94
C VAL A 127 -15.05 -14.98 37.14
N ASN A 128 -15.30 -14.18 36.11
CA ASN A 128 -16.11 -12.97 36.21
C ASN A 128 -17.57 -13.15 35.73
N ASN A 129 -17.92 -14.30 35.14
CA ASN A 129 -19.24 -14.56 34.51
C ASN A 129 -19.68 -13.47 33.49
N ARG A 130 -18.72 -12.81 32.85
CA ARG A 130 -18.89 -11.77 31.82
C ARG A 130 -18.84 -12.36 30.41
N TYR A 131 -19.88 -13.10 30.04
CA TYR A 131 -20.02 -13.71 28.71
C TYR A 131 -20.04 -12.68 27.57
N ASP A 132 -20.57 -11.50 27.85
CA ASP A 132 -20.63 -10.32 26.98
C ASP A 132 -19.23 -9.78 26.63
N LEU A 133 -18.33 -9.69 27.61
CA LEU A 133 -16.94 -9.24 27.39
C LEU A 133 -16.13 -10.29 26.63
N ALA A 134 -16.33 -11.57 26.93
CA ALA A 134 -15.71 -12.65 26.17
C ALA A 134 -16.13 -12.61 24.69
N LEU A 135 -17.42 -12.36 24.42
CA LEU A 135 -17.94 -12.21 23.05
C LEU A 135 -17.34 -11.00 22.33
N LEU A 136 -17.28 -9.84 22.99
CA LEU A 136 -16.64 -8.64 22.44
C LEU A 136 -15.18 -8.91 22.09
N GLY A 137 -14.47 -9.62 22.96
CA GLY A 137 -13.11 -10.07 22.71
C GLY A 137 -12.98 -10.93 21.45
N PHE A 138 -13.81 -11.96 21.29
CA PHE A 138 -13.75 -12.76 20.06
C PHE A 138 -14.04 -11.93 18.81
N VAL A 139 -14.93 -10.95 18.89
CA VAL A 139 -15.24 -10.08 17.75
C VAL A 139 -14.04 -9.23 17.37
N ILE A 140 -13.44 -8.51 18.32
CA ILE A 140 -12.35 -7.58 18.04
C ILE A 140 -11.09 -8.32 17.56
N TRP A 141 -10.73 -9.44 18.19
CA TRP A 141 -9.45 -10.13 17.92
C TRP A 141 -9.51 -11.13 16.77
N ALA A 142 -10.69 -11.67 16.43
CA ALA A 142 -10.78 -12.71 15.40
C ALA A 142 -11.78 -12.35 14.29
N VAL A 143 -13.04 -12.05 14.63
CA VAL A 143 -14.09 -11.87 13.61
C VAL A 143 -13.82 -10.67 12.70
N ILE A 144 -13.48 -9.52 13.28
CA ILE A 144 -13.20 -8.30 12.51
C ILE A 144 -12.03 -8.53 11.54
N PRO A 145 -10.82 -8.96 11.98
CA PRO A 145 -9.72 -9.26 11.05
C PRO A 145 -10.10 -10.24 9.93
N VAL A 146 -10.87 -11.29 10.24
CA VAL A 146 -11.35 -12.28 9.24
C VAL A 146 -12.29 -11.65 8.21
N ILE A 147 -13.20 -10.76 8.62
CA ILE A 147 -14.08 -10.01 7.70
C ILE A 147 -13.25 -9.15 6.75
N TRP A 148 -12.20 -8.51 7.26
CA TRP A 148 -11.28 -7.73 6.44
C TRP A 148 -10.57 -8.59 5.40
N VAL A 149 -10.05 -9.78 5.78
CA VAL A 149 -9.47 -10.72 4.80
C VAL A 149 -10.50 -11.12 3.74
N TYR A 150 -11.72 -11.45 4.16
CA TYR A 150 -12.80 -11.83 3.24
C TYR A 150 -13.13 -10.72 2.22
N CYS A 151 -13.19 -9.47 2.66
CA CYS A 151 -13.45 -8.34 1.77
C CYS A 151 -12.31 -8.12 0.76
N TRP A 152 -11.07 -8.44 1.16
CA TRP A 152 -9.88 -8.24 0.35
C TRP A 152 -9.52 -9.44 -0.54
N LYS A 153 -10.13 -10.62 -0.33
CA LYS A 153 -9.94 -11.83 -1.12
C LYS A 153 -9.93 -11.57 -2.63
N SER A 154 -10.95 -10.89 -3.14
CA SER A 154 -11.12 -10.65 -4.58
C SER A 154 -10.06 -9.71 -5.17
N HIS A 155 -9.29 -9.03 -4.32
CA HIS A 155 -8.27 -8.04 -4.69
C HIS A 155 -6.84 -8.57 -4.49
N THR A 156 -6.70 -9.79 -3.95
CA THR A 156 -5.39 -10.42 -3.74
C THR A 156 -4.73 -10.84 -5.05
N LEU A 157 -5.51 -11.25 -6.06
CA LEU A 157 -4.97 -11.78 -7.32
C LEU A 157 -5.13 -10.81 -8.51
N ILE A 158 -5.40 -9.53 -8.26
CA ILE A 158 -5.61 -8.51 -9.31
C ILE A 158 -4.72 -7.31 -9.01
N GLU A 159 -4.28 -6.58 -10.05
CA GLU A 159 -3.71 -5.24 -9.87
C GLU A 159 -4.84 -4.28 -9.50
N THR A 160 -4.80 -3.73 -8.28
CA THR A 160 -5.84 -2.82 -7.78
C THR A 160 -5.39 -1.37 -7.81
N THR A 161 -6.27 -0.52 -8.30
CA THR A 161 -6.11 0.94 -8.28
C THR A 161 -6.31 1.50 -6.88
N ARG A 162 -5.77 2.70 -6.62
CA ARG A 162 -5.96 3.39 -5.32
C ARG A 162 -7.44 3.59 -4.97
N LYS A 163 -8.29 3.83 -5.98
CA LYS A 163 -9.74 3.97 -5.79
C LYS A 163 -10.38 2.67 -5.31
N GLU A 164 -10.04 1.55 -5.93
CA GLU A 164 -10.55 0.23 -5.51
C GLU A 164 -10.08 -0.14 -4.11
N LYS A 165 -8.80 0.12 -3.78
CA LYS A 165 -8.26 -0.06 -2.42
C LYS A 165 -9.06 0.74 -1.38
N PHE A 166 -9.41 1.98 -1.69
CA PHE A 166 -10.23 2.84 -0.84
C PHE A 166 -11.66 2.29 -0.66
N PHE A 167 -12.36 1.99 -1.76
CA PHE A 167 -13.74 1.48 -1.70
C PHE A 167 -13.84 0.10 -1.03
N THR A 168 -12.83 -0.75 -1.18
CA THR A 168 -12.79 -2.05 -0.51
C THR A 168 -12.51 -1.90 0.99
N SER A 169 -11.65 -0.95 1.38
CA SER A 169 -11.48 -0.59 2.81
C SER A 169 -12.78 -0.04 3.41
N LEU A 170 -13.48 0.82 2.66
CA LEU A 170 -14.78 1.36 3.07
C LEU A 170 -15.82 0.24 3.22
N LYS A 171 -15.91 -0.67 2.25
CA LYS A 171 -16.80 -1.84 2.31
C LYS A 171 -16.50 -2.73 3.52
N ALA A 172 -15.22 -3.04 3.77
CA ALA A 172 -14.82 -3.85 4.92
C ALA A 172 -15.14 -3.17 6.26
N THR A 173 -14.98 -1.85 6.33
CA THR A 173 -15.36 -1.03 7.48
C THR A 173 -16.86 -1.05 7.71
N ILE A 174 -17.66 -0.82 6.66
CA ILE A 174 -19.14 -0.87 6.73
C ILE A 174 -19.64 -2.26 7.17
N LEU A 175 -18.97 -3.33 6.75
CA LEU A 175 -19.35 -4.69 7.12
C LEU A 175 -18.94 -5.07 8.55
N SER A 176 -17.75 -4.65 9.00
CA SER A 176 -17.24 -4.98 10.34
C SER A 176 -17.83 -4.08 11.44
N TYR A 177 -18.19 -2.84 11.11
CA TYR A 177 -18.66 -1.87 12.09
C TYR A 177 -19.95 -2.26 12.82
N PRO A 178 -21.03 -2.75 12.17
CA PRO A 178 -22.23 -3.17 12.88
C PRO A 178 -21.97 -4.27 13.90
N ILE A 179 -21.04 -5.19 13.59
CA ILE A 179 -20.68 -6.30 14.48
C ILE A 179 -19.90 -5.76 15.69
N TYR A 180 -18.93 -4.86 15.46
CA TYR A 180 -18.23 -4.15 16.53
C TYR A 180 -19.21 -3.36 17.41
N LEU A 181 -20.11 -2.60 16.81
CA LEU A 181 -21.04 -1.73 17.51
C LEU A 181 -22.01 -2.53 18.36
N LEU A 182 -22.66 -3.56 17.80
CA LEU A 182 -23.63 -4.37 18.53
C LEU A 182 -22.97 -5.09 19.72
N THR A 183 -21.79 -5.68 19.52
CA THR A 183 -21.08 -6.34 20.62
C THR A 183 -20.57 -5.37 21.68
N SER A 184 -20.15 -4.16 21.28
CA SER A 184 -19.75 -3.12 22.22
C SER A 184 -20.95 -2.61 23.03
N ILE A 185 -22.11 -2.37 22.40
CA ILE A 185 -23.33 -1.96 23.12
C ILE A 185 -23.74 -3.03 24.13
N ILE A 186 -23.71 -4.30 23.75
CA ILE A 186 -24.01 -5.43 24.65
C ILE A 186 -23.02 -5.48 25.82
N ALA A 187 -21.73 -5.24 25.57
CA ALA A 187 -20.70 -5.24 26.61
C ALA A 187 -20.77 -4.05 27.58
N ILE A 188 -21.16 -2.87 27.09
CA ILE A 188 -21.24 -1.63 27.89
C ILE A 188 -22.54 -1.58 28.70
N TYR A 189 -23.66 -1.86 28.03
CA TYR A 189 -25.01 -1.62 28.56
C TYR A 189 -25.75 -2.92 28.89
N GLY A 190 -25.14 -4.08 28.61
CA GLY A 190 -25.66 -5.37 29.07
C GLY A 190 -25.32 -5.60 30.53
N GLU A 191 -26.34 -5.83 31.36
CA GLU A 191 -26.13 -6.26 32.75
C GLU A 191 -25.69 -7.73 32.79
N SER A 192 -24.48 -7.96 33.29
CA SER A 192 -23.76 -9.24 33.33
C SER A 192 -24.36 -10.37 34.17
N ALA A 193 -25.63 -10.31 34.55
CA ALA A 193 -26.25 -11.38 35.32
C ALA A 193 -27.76 -11.52 35.11
N ARG A 194 -28.38 -10.77 34.18
CA ARG A 194 -29.84 -10.80 34.01
C ARG A 194 -30.22 -11.46 32.70
N VAL A 195 -31.14 -12.43 32.80
CA VAL A 195 -32.00 -12.87 31.70
C VAL A 195 -32.55 -11.62 31.03
N ILE A 196 -32.42 -11.51 29.69
CA ILE A 196 -32.98 -10.40 28.91
C ILE A 196 -34.47 -10.29 29.26
N ASN A 197 -34.82 -9.29 30.07
CA ASN A 197 -36.17 -9.06 30.59
C ASN A 197 -36.65 -7.67 30.15
N ALA A 198 -37.91 -7.35 30.43
CA ALA A 198 -38.50 -6.04 30.08
C ALA A 198 -37.74 -4.85 30.70
N GLU A 199 -37.10 -5.04 31.87
CA GLU A 199 -36.29 -4.01 32.53
C GLU A 199 -35.02 -3.68 31.74
N THR A 200 -34.44 -4.65 31.02
CA THR A 200 -33.28 -4.43 30.13
C THR A 200 -33.63 -3.48 28.98
N MET A 201 -34.83 -3.63 28.40
CA MET A 201 -35.31 -2.74 27.34
C MET A 201 -35.61 -1.32 27.86
N THR A 202 -36.05 -1.23 29.12
CA THR A 202 -36.32 0.05 29.78
C THR A 202 -35.02 0.80 30.08
N ALA A 203 -34.01 0.09 30.60
CA ALA A 203 -32.67 0.65 30.80
C ALA A 203 -32.02 1.12 29.47
N LEU A 204 -32.17 0.37 28.38
CA LEU A 204 -31.68 0.79 27.05
C LEU A 204 -32.36 2.09 26.57
N SER A 205 -33.63 2.29 26.89
CA SER A 205 -34.36 3.53 26.60
C SER A 205 -33.81 4.69 27.44
N ASP A 206 -33.53 4.45 28.72
CA ASP A 206 -33.01 5.46 29.65
C ASP A 206 -31.59 5.94 29.28
N TYR A 207 -30.75 5.06 28.68
CA TYR A 207 -29.41 5.41 28.19
C TYR A 207 -29.35 5.78 26.70
N SER A 208 -30.50 5.96 26.04
CA SER A 208 -30.58 6.15 24.58
C SER A 208 -29.75 7.33 24.04
N SER A 209 -29.66 8.44 24.78
CA SER A 209 -28.81 9.59 24.42
C SER A 209 -27.31 9.25 24.46
N ASP A 210 -26.86 8.49 25.46
CA ASP A 210 -25.46 8.10 25.62
C ASP A 210 -25.06 7.03 24.60
N ILE A 211 -25.97 6.10 24.30
CA ILE A 211 -25.82 5.13 23.21
C ILE A 211 -25.69 5.87 21.87
N PHE A 212 -26.51 6.89 21.62
CA PHE A 212 -26.44 7.68 20.38
C PHE A 212 -25.11 8.40 20.23
N MET A 213 -24.63 9.05 21.30
CA MET A 213 -23.32 9.70 21.31
C MET A 213 -22.18 8.68 21.12
N PHE A 214 -22.25 7.52 21.78
CA PHE A 214 -21.30 6.43 21.60
C PHE A 214 -21.22 5.95 20.14
N ILE A 215 -22.37 5.75 19.49
CA ILE A 215 -22.45 5.41 18.07
C ILE A 215 -21.73 6.46 17.23
N LEU A 216 -21.99 7.74 17.46
CA LEU A 216 -21.40 8.81 16.66
C LEU A 216 -19.88 8.89 16.80
N TRP A 217 -19.36 8.74 18.03
CA TRP A 217 -17.93 8.71 18.32
C TRP A 217 -17.23 7.49 17.73
N THR A 218 -17.83 6.31 17.87
CA THR A 218 -17.27 5.07 17.34
C THR A 218 -17.32 5.03 15.81
N ILE A 219 -18.36 5.58 15.17
CA ILE A 219 -18.34 5.80 13.71
C ILE A 219 -17.11 6.63 13.36
N TRP A 220 -16.93 7.79 13.98
CA TRP A 220 -15.84 8.69 13.64
C TRP A 220 -14.47 8.03 13.84
N LEU A 221 -14.22 7.44 15.00
CA LEU A 221 -12.93 6.82 15.32
C LEU A 221 -12.67 5.55 14.51
N TYR A 222 -13.62 4.61 14.50
CA TYR A 222 -13.43 3.31 13.85
C TYR A 222 -13.35 3.45 12.33
N PHE A 223 -14.23 4.26 11.70
CA PHE A 223 -14.17 4.44 10.24
C PHE A 223 -12.91 5.16 9.83
N LEU A 224 -12.63 6.30 10.45
CA LEU A 224 -11.53 7.16 10.03
C LEU A 224 -10.20 6.43 10.21
N LEU A 225 -9.97 5.81 11.37
CA LEU A 225 -8.72 5.12 11.64
C LEU A 225 -8.52 3.91 10.72
N ASN A 226 -9.51 3.02 10.58
CA ASN A 226 -9.33 1.83 9.76
C ASN A 226 -9.13 2.18 8.27
N ILE A 227 -9.90 3.13 7.74
CA ILE A 227 -9.75 3.54 6.33
C ILE A 227 -8.41 4.22 6.11
N ILE A 228 -8.02 5.18 6.96
CA ILE A 228 -6.76 5.92 6.78
C ILE A 228 -5.56 4.98 6.94
N ILE A 229 -5.50 4.21 8.02
CA ILE A 229 -4.34 3.36 8.34
C ILE A 229 -4.14 2.29 7.27
N VAL A 230 -5.20 1.60 6.84
CA VAL A 230 -5.10 0.57 5.79
C VAL A 230 -4.62 1.18 4.47
N ASN A 231 -5.17 2.32 4.05
CA ASN A 231 -4.74 2.98 2.81
C ASN A 231 -3.30 3.52 2.91
N LEU A 232 -2.92 4.05 4.06
CA LEU A 232 -1.55 4.50 4.33
C LEU A 232 -0.56 3.34 4.24
N MET A 233 -0.93 2.15 4.73
CA MET A 233 -0.05 0.97 4.62
C MET A 233 0.18 0.54 3.18
N PHE A 234 -0.81 0.67 2.29
CA PHE A 234 -0.56 0.46 0.87
C PHE A 234 0.36 1.50 0.26
N ALA A 235 0.25 2.76 0.67
CA ALA A 235 1.17 3.80 0.20
C ALA A 235 2.61 3.54 0.68
N ILE A 236 2.79 3.11 1.93
CA ILE A 236 4.09 2.72 2.49
C ILE A 236 4.65 1.50 1.75
N HIS A 237 3.82 0.50 1.47
CA HIS A 237 4.21 -0.66 0.67
C HIS A 237 4.64 -0.27 -0.74
N ASP A 238 3.84 0.52 -1.46
CA ASP A 238 4.15 0.99 -2.80
C ASP A 238 5.45 1.83 -2.82
N LEU A 239 5.67 2.65 -1.78
CA LEU A 239 6.92 3.40 -1.58
C LEU A 239 8.12 2.47 -1.36
N ALA A 240 7.97 1.43 -0.52
CA ALA A 240 9.02 0.44 -0.28
C ALA A 240 9.39 -0.31 -1.57
N LEU A 241 8.40 -0.68 -2.39
CA LEU A 241 8.64 -1.29 -3.69
C LEU A 241 9.38 -0.35 -4.64
N HIS A 242 9.01 0.93 -4.66
CA HIS A 242 9.69 1.92 -5.48
C HIS A 242 11.15 2.13 -5.05
N ILE A 243 11.43 2.19 -3.75
CA ILE A 243 12.80 2.32 -3.21
C ILE A 243 13.64 1.10 -3.57
N LEU A 244 13.05 -0.09 -3.51
CA LEU A 244 13.71 -1.36 -3.85
C LEU A 244 13.71 -1.66 -5.36
N ASN A 245 13.16 -0.76 -6.17
CA ASN A 245 13.04 -0.89 -7.62
C ASN A 245 12.36 -2.21 -8.06
N MET A 246 11.30 -2.60 -7.33
CA MET A 246 10.52 -3.81 -7.58
C MET A 246 9.09 -3.47 -8.01
N ARG A 247 8.48 -4.33 -8.81
CA ARG A 247 7.06 -4.27 -9.15
C ARG A 247 6.37 -5.57 -8.75
N ARG A 248 5.20 -5.45 -8.14
CA ARG A 248 4.27 -6.57 -7.90
C ARG A 248 3.64 -7.00 -9.24
N VAL A 249 3.76 -8.28 -9.57
CA VAL A 249 3.20 -8.90 -10.78
C VAL A 249 2.39 -10.12 -10.38
N VAL A 250 1.13 -10.18 -10.76
CA VAL A 250 0.30 -11.37 -10.50
C VAL A 250 0.29 -12.26 -11.73
N ARG A 251 0.71 -13.52 -11.60
CA ARG A 251 0.60 -14.54 -12.66
C ARG A 251 -0.22 -15.73 -12.16
N GLY A 252 -1.43 -15.87 -12.69
CA GLY A 252 -2.37 -16.91 -12.26
C GLY A 252 -2.73 -16.77 -10.79
N THR A 253 -2.44 -17.79 -9.99
CA THR A 253 -2.73 -17.86 -8.54
C THR A 253 -1.55 -17.48 -7.65
N THR A 254 -0.49 -16.89 -8.22
CA THR A 254 0.76 -16.60 -7.52
C THR A 254 1.19 -15.16 -7.72
N ILE A 255 1.67 -14.54 -6.64
CA ILE A 255 2.16 -13.17 -6.63
C ILE A 255 3.69 -13.20 -6.73
N TYR A 256 4.21 -12.62 -7.81
CA TYR A 256 5.63 -12.44 -8.08
C TYR A 256 6.00 -10.98 -7.89
N TYR A 257 7.27 -10.72 -7.59
CA TYR A 257 7.78 -9.36 -7.64
C TYR A 257 9.04 -9.40 -8.47
N GLU A 258 9.01 -8.61 -9.53
CA GLU A 258 10.07 -8.54 -10.50
C GLU A 258 10.86 -7.27 -10.17
N MET A 259 12.19 -7.35 -10.17
CA MET A 259 12.98 -6.12 -10.23
C MET A 259 12.53 -5.42 -11.51
N ILE A 260 12.10 -4.18 -11.38
CA ILE A 260 11.99 -3.31 -12.54
C ILE A 260 13.43 -3.27 -13.04
N PRO A 261 13.74 -3.89 -14.20
CA PRO A 261 15.07 -3.79 -14.74
C PRO A 261 15.33 -2.31 -14.74
N ALA A 262 16.39 -1.89 -14.03
CA ALA A 262 16.73 -0.48 -13.97
C ALA A 262 16.57 -0.05 -15.42
N ALA A 263 15.61 0.83 -15.67
CA ALA A 263 15.75 1.61 -16.85
C ALA A 263 17.12 2.23 -16.56
N VAL A 264 18.16 1.66 -17.18
CA VAL A 264 18.92 2.41 -18.13
C VAL A 264 17.82 3.23 -18.80
N LYS A 265 17.55 4.40 -18.21
CA LYS A 265 17.47 5.61 -18.97
C LYS A 265 18.77 5.53 -19.76
N ALA A 266 18.76 4.71 -20.81
CA ALA A 266 19.43 5.00 -22.03
C ALA A 266 18.79 6.34 -22.27
N ALA A 267 19.49 7.40 -21.84
CA ALA A 267 19.21 8.74 -22.27
C ALA A 267 18.92 8.53 -23.75
N PRO A 268 17.65 8.72 -24.19
CA PRO A 268 17.11 8.14 -25.43
C PRO A 268 18.22 8.31 -26.44
N ALA A 269 18.83 7.20 -26.88
CA ALA A 269 20.19 7.19 -27.42
C ALA A 269 20.32 8.45 -28.25
N LYS A 270 21.08 9.46 -27.77
CA LYS A 270 21.10 10.80 -28.39
C LYS A 270 21.07 10.52 -29.87
N PRO A 271 19.99 10.87 -30.61
CA PRO A 271 19.88 10.43 -31.99
C PRO A 271 21.22 10.75 -32.60
N LYS A 272 21.94 9.76 -33.14
CA LYS A 272 23.24 10.03 -33.78
C LYS A 272 22.91 11.12 -34.79
N ILE A 273 23.23 12.36 -34.47
CA ILE A 273 22.86 13.49 -35.31
C ILE A 273 23.79 13.29 -36.49
N ASP A 274 23.23 12.81 -37.60
CA ASP A 274 24.00 12.73 -38.82
C ASP A 274 24.22 14.16 -39.28
N HIS A 275 25.39 14.71 -38.92
CA HIS A 275 25.80 16.05 -39.26
C HIS A 275 25.88 16.27 -40.79
N TYR A 276 25.81 15.19 -41.59
CA TYR A 276 25.81 15.21 -43.05
C TYR A 276 24.41 15.13 -43.68
N ALA A 277 23.36 14.81 -42.91
CA ALA A 277 22.01 14.56 -43.46
C ALA A 277 21.43 15.78 -44.20
N GLY A 278 21.66 17.00 -43.68
CA GLY A 278 21.25 18.23 -44.34
C GLY A 278 21.94 18.42 -45.69
N LEU A 279 23.27 18.28 -45.73
CA LEU A 279 24.07 18.39 -46.95
C LEU A 279 23.67 17.33 -47.98
N ILE A 280 23.45 16.08 -47.55
CA ILE A 280 23.00 14.98 -48.44
C ILE A 280 21.63 15.32 -49.03
N SER A 281 20.69 15.84 -48.25
CA SER A 281 19.36 16.21 -48.76
C SER A 281 19.43 17.31 -49.82
N GLU A 282 20.27 18.34 -49.63
CA GLU A 282 20.46 19.40 -50.61
C GLU A 282 21.10 18.88 -51.90
N MET A 283 22.10 18.00 -51.77
CA MET A 283 22.75 17.38 -52.91
C MET A 283 21.80 16.47 -53.71
N GLN A 284 20.93 15.70 -53.03
CA GLN A 284 19.90 14.89 -53.70
C GLN A 284 18.91 15.73 -54.49
N VAL A 285 18.48 16.86 -53.94
CA VAL A 285 17.60 17.80 -54.65
C VAL A 285 18.34 18.40 -55.83
N PHE A 286 19.58 18.87 -55.65
CA PHE A 286 20.36 19.46 -56.72
C PHE A 286 20.64 18.48 -57.88
N SER A 287 20.97 17.22 -57.60
CA SER A 287 21.18 16.19 -58.64
C SER A 287 19.96 16.02 -59.55
N LYS A 288 18.73 16.16 -59.04
CA LYS A 288 17.51 16.10 -59.86
C LYS A 288 17.38 17.28 -60.84
N TYR A 289 17.92 18.45 -60.50
CA TYR A 289 17.74 19.68 -61.26
C TYR A 289 19.03 20.20 -61.92
N ILE A 290 20.15 19.49 -61.82
CA ILE A 290 21.41 19.85 -62.50
C ILE A 290 21.24 19.94 -64.03
N GLY A 291 20.23 19.24 -64.56
CA GLY A 291 19.72 19.32 -65.93
C GLY A 291 19.23 20.71 -66.36
N GLU A 292 18.82 21.55 -65.42
CA GLU A 292 18.05 22.77 -65.69
C GLU A 292 18.79 24.06 -65.30
N VAL A 293 20.00 23.94 -64.75
CA VAL A 293 20.79 25.06 -64.21
C VAL A 293 21.97 25.42 -65.12
N ASP A 294 22.25 26.71 -65.31
CA ASP A 294 23.40 27.20 -66.09
C ASP A 294 24.74 26.65 -65.57
N ARG A 295 25.69 26.39 -66.48
CA ARG A 295 27.02 25.82 -66.15
C ARG A 295 27.74 26.54 -65.00
N ILE A 296 27.72 27.87 -65.00
CA ILE A 296 28.41 28.70 -63.98
C ILE A 296 27.72 28.55 -62.62
N LYS A 297 26.38 28.54 -62.58
CA LYS A 297 25.61 28.36 -61.36
C LYS A 297 25.78 26.94 -60.82
N ALA A 298 25.77 25.94 -61.69
CA ALA A 298 26.00 24.54 -61.30
C ALA A 298 27.40 24.33 -60.71
N ALA A 299 28.46 24.88 -61.33
CA ALA A 299 29.82 24.81 -60.81
C ALA A 299 29.97 25.51 -59.45
N SER A 300 29.31 26.65 -59.25
CA SER A 300 29.29 27.38 -57.97
C SER A 300 28.63 26.58 -56.85
N VAL A 301 27.49 25.94 -57.13
CA VAL A 301 26.76 25.10 -56.15
C VAL A 301 27.56 23.84 -55.79
N ILE A 302 28.20 23.19 -56.76
CA ILE A 302 29.11 22.05 -56.51
C ILE A 302 30.29 22.48 -55.63
N GLY A 303 30.88 23.65 -55.90
CA GLY A 303 31.94 24.24 -55.07
C GLY A 303 31.50 24.48 -53.63
N ARG A 304 30.27 24.98 -53.42
CA ARG A 304 29.67 25.15 -52.09
C ARG A 304 29.56 23.81 -51.35
N PHE A 305 29.01 22.77 -51.99
CA PHE A 305 28.85 21.45 -51.36
C PHE A 305 30.20 20.83 -50.96
N LYS A 306 31.25 21.01 -51.77
CA LYS A 306 32.61 20.57 -51.39
C LYS A 306 33.16 21.31 -50.17
N SER A 307 32.98 22.63 -50.11
CA SER A 307 33.45 23.43 -48.98
C SER A 307 32.72 23.07 -47.68
N GLU A 308 31.39 22.88 -47.75
CA GLU A 308 30.58 22.46 -46.61
C GLU A 308 30.93 21.03 -46.17
N TYR A 309 31.12 20.10 -47.11
CA TYR A 309 31.61 18.76 -46.83
C TYR A 309 32.98 18.78 -46.13
N GLN A 310 33.95 19.55 -46.62
CA GLN A 310 35.27 19.65 -45.99
C GLN A 310 35.19 20.22 -44.56
N THR A 311 34.31 21.21 -44.36
CA THR A 311 34.09 21.80 -43.03
C THR A 311 33.48 20.79 -42.05
N LEU A 312 32.54 19.96 -42.52
CA LEU A 312 31.93 18.90 -41.73
C LEU A 312 32.91 17.74 -41.48
N ALA A 313 33.66 17.34 -42.50
CA ALA A 313 34.65 16.27 -42.45
C ALA A 313 35.84 16.56 -41.53
N ALA A 314 36.16 17.85 -41.32
CA ALA A 314 37.20 18.29 -40.39
C ALA A 314 36.73 18.31 -38.91
N LYS A 315 35.42 18.38 -38.66
CA LYS A 315 34.85 18.49 -37.30
C LYS A 315 34.19 17.20 -36.81
N TYR A 316 33.72 16.35 -37.72
CA TYR A 316 32.93 15.16 -37.40
C TYR A 316 33.45 13.95 -38.20
N GLU A 317 33.98 12.94 -37.49
CA GLU A 317 34.44 11.69 -38.12
C GLU A 317 33.34 10.63 -38.24
N ASP A 318 32.30 10.70 -37.39
CA ASP A 318 31.15 9.79 -37.38
C ASP A 318 29.96 10.34 -38.20
N GLY A 319 29.24 9.47 -38.92
CA GLY A 319 28.01 9.81 -39.67
C GLY A 319 28.06 9.49 -41.17
N GLY A 320 27.16 10.08 -41.96
CA GLY A 320 26.99 9.87 -43.41
C GLY A 320 28.12 10.42 -44.29
N LYS A 321 29.35 10.55 -43.78
CA LYS A 321 30.52 11.12 -44.47
C LYS A 321 30.82 10.43 -45.80
N ALA A 322 30.79 9.09 -45.82
CA ALA A 322 31.02 8.30 -47.03
C ALA A 322 29.90 8.45 -48.07
N ASP A 323 28.67 8.72 -47.63
CA ASP A 323 27.52 8.92 -48.51
C ASP A 323 27.52 10.32 -49.12
N ALA A 324 27.87 11.34 -48.32
CA ALA A 324 28.09 12.70 -48.80
C ALA A 324 29.22 12.75 -49.84
N GLU A 325 30.34 12.08 -49.60
CA GLU A 325 31.46 12.04 -50.55
C GLU A 325 31.07 11.34 -51.87
N ARG A 326 30.35 10.22 -51.79
CA ARG A 326 29.84 9.51 -52.97
C ARG A 326 28.90 10.38 -53.78
N MET A 327 28.03 11.14 -53.13
CA MET A 327 27.06 12.00 -53.80
C MET A 327 27.72 13.19 -54.49
N ILE A 328 28.73 13.82 -53.87
CA ILE A 328 29.54 14.85 -54.52
C ILE A 328 30.17 14.30 -55.81
N LYS A 329 30.82 13.13 -55.74
CA LYS A 329 31.44 12.50 -56.92
C LYS A 329 30.42 12.20 -58.02
N SER A 330 29.22 11.74 -57.64
CA SER A 330 28.12 11.49 -58.60
C SER A 330 27.67 12.77 -59.31
N ILE A 331 27.46 13.85 -58.55
CA ILE A 331 27.05 15.15 -59.09
C ILE A 331 28.13 15.74 -60.00
N GLU A 332 29.40 15.60 -59.65
CA GLU A 332 30.52 16.02 -60.50
C GLU A 332 30.61 15.24 -61.81
N PHE A 333 30.38 13.92 -61.73
CA PHE A 333 30.35 13.09 -62.92
C PHE A 333 29.19 13.48 -63.85
N GLU A 334 27.99 13.72 -63.30
CA GLU A 334 26.85 14.21 -64.07
C GLU A 334 27.10 15.59 -64.68
N PHE A 335 27.75 16.49 -63.95
CA PHE A 335 28.16 17.80 -64.45
C PHE A 335 29.12 17.69 -65.64
N MET A 336 30.18 16.88 -65.51
CA MET A 336 31.20 16.66 -66.55
C MET A 336 30.65 15.93 -67.78
N LYS A 337 29.63 15.07 -67.61
CA LYS A 337 28.98 14.39 -68.73
C LYS A 337 28.14 15.36 -69.57
N LYS A 338 27.62 16.41 -68.95
CA LYS A 338 26.66 17.33 -69.58
C LYS A 338 27.31 18.59 -70.18
N TYR A 339 28.42 19.07 -69.61
CA TYR A 339 29.08 20.34 -69.98
C TYR A 339 30.56 20.17 -70.31
#